data_AF-A0AAD1IHW7-F1
#
_entry.id   AF-A0AAD1IHW7-F1
#
_cell.length_a   1.000
_cell.length_b   1.000
_cell.length_c   1.000
_cell.angle_alpha   90.00
_cell.angle_beta   90.00
_cell.angle_gamma   90.00
#
_symmetry.space_group_name_H-M   'P 1'
#
loop_
_entity.id
_entity.type
_entity.pdbx_description
1 polymer ?
#
loop_
_entity_poly.entity_id
_entity_poly.type
_entity_poly.pdbx_seq_one_letter_code
_entity_poly.pdbx_strand_id
1 'polypeptide(L)' 'MRLRRRIFQPQVRTTAEAGRPIAVTLAGLTFDLAVEEARRFANQLTAAVNDIEGEAP' A
#
# COMPACT_ATOMS: atom_id res chain seq x y z
N MET A 1 4.88 -11.26 -27.64
CA MET A 1 4.55 -11.80 -26.29
C MET A 1 4.04 -10.63 -25.45
N ARG A 2 2.73 -10.53 -25.18
CA ARG A 2 2.13 -9.38 -24.47
C ARG A 2 2.33 -9.54 -22.96
N LEU A 3 3.09 -8.65 -22.31
CA LEU A 3 3.21 -8.61 -20.85
C LEU A 3 1.81 -8.35 -20.26
N ARG A 4 1.25 -9.34 -19.55
CA ARG A 4 0.06 -9.14 -18.73
C ARG A 4 0.45 -8.24 -17.56
N ARG A 5 0.02 -6.98 -17.61
CA ARG A 5 0.17 -5.98 -16.54
C ARG A 5 -0.51 -6.54 -15.29
N ARG A 6 0.26 -7.10 -14.36
CA ARG A 6 -0.22 -7.53 -13.04
C ARG A 6 -0.42 -6.27 -12.22
N ILE A 7 -1.65 -5.76 -12.19
CA ILE A 7 -2.01 -4.65 -11.29
C ILE A 7 -1.96 -5.22 -9.88
N PHE A 8 -0.95 -4.83 -9.12
CA PHE A 8 -0.78 -5.27 -7.74
C PHE A 8 -1.69 -4.40 -6.86
N GLN A 9 -2.84 -4.94 -6.45
CA GLN A 9 -3.73 -4.25 -5.52
C GLN A 9 -3.38 -4.67 -4.09
N PRO A 10 -2.74 -3.80 -3.28
CA PRO A 10 -2.51 -4.09 -1.88
C PRO A 10 -3.85 -4.26 -1.17
N GLN A 11 -4.00 -5.37 -0.45
CA GLN A 11 -5.17 -5.60 0.41
C GLN A 11 -4.90 -4.99 1.79
N VAL A 12 -5.72 -4.02 2.18
CA VAL A 12 -5.69 -3.42 3.52
C VAL A 12 -6.87 -3.97 4.30
N ARG A 13 -6.60 -4.67 5.41
CA ARG A 13 -7.64 -5.12 6.36
C ARG A 13 -7.47 -4.35 7.66
N THR A 14 -8.51 -3.63 8.08
CA THR A 14 -8.53 -2.91 9.36
C THR A 14 -9.70 -3.40 10.22
N THR A 15 -9.48 -3.51 11.53
CA THR A 15 -10.55 -3.68 12.52
C THR A 15 -10.59 -2.41 13.36
N ALA A 16 -11.76 -1.82 13.59
CA ALA A 16 -11.93 -0.55 14.31
C ALA A 16 -11.63 -0.61 15.83
N GLU A 17 -10.83 -1.57 16.27
CA GLU A 17 -10.34 -1.65 17.65
C GLU A 17 -9.11 -0.75 17.79
N ALA A 18 -9.26 0.33 18.56
CA ALA A 18 -8.18 1.26 18.85
C ALA A 18 -6.97 0.51 19.43
N GLY A 19 -5.84 0.56 18.73
CA GLY A 19 -4.57 -0.06 19.16
C GLY A 19 -4.19 -1.36 18.45
N ARG A 20 -5.04 -1.95 17.59
CA ARG A 20 -4.62 -3.08 16.76
C ARG A 20 -3.76 -2.62 15.57
N PRO A 21 -2.66 -3.33 15.25
CA PRO A 21 -1.85 -3.02 14.08
C PRO A 21 -2.65 -3.28 12.79
N ILE A 22 -2.41 -2.43 11.79
CA ILE A 22 -2.93 -2.57 10.43
C ILE A 22 -2.00 -3.50 9.67
N ALA A 23 -2.53 -4.63 9.21
CA ALA A 23 -1.80 -5.55 8.35
C ALA A 23 -1.85 -5.06 6.90
N VAL A 24 -0.69 -4.70 6.35
CA VAL A 24 -0.50 -4.31 4.95
C VAL A 24 0.24 -5.42 4.23
N THR A 25 -0.33 -5.95 3.14
CA THR A 25 0.33 -6.97 2.31
C THR A 25 0.74 -6.40 0.95
N LEU A 26 2.05 -6.40 0.68
CA LEU A 26 2.66 -5.89 -0.56
C LEU A 26 3.70 -6.87 -1.11
N ALA A 27 3.59 -7.26 -2.38
CA ALA A 27 4.49 -8.21 -3.04
C ALA A 27 4.69 -9.56 -2.30
N GLY A 28 3.71 -9.97 -1.48
CA GLY A 28 3.82 -11.18 -0.64
C GLY A 28 4.51 -10.96 0.71
N LEU A 29 4.94 -9.73 1.02
CA LEU A 29 5.41 -9.32 2.34
C LEU A 29 4.24 -8.75 3.14
N THR A 30 4.17 -9.09 4.43
CA THR A 30 3.17 -8.57 5.35
C THR A 30 3.83 -7.70 6.41
N PHE A 31 3.28 -6.51 6.60
CA PHE A 31 3.73 -5.51 7.57
C PHE A 31 2.61 -5.25 8.56
N ASP A 32 2.92 -5.32 9.85
CA ASP A 32 2.03 -4.90 10.93
C ASP A 32 2.39 -3.47 11.33
N LEU A 33 1.56 -2.50 10.94
CA LEU A 33 1.85 -1.07 11.07
C LEU A 33 0.91 -0.42 12.08
N ALA A 34 1.41 0.53 12.86
CA ALA A 34 0.53 1.45 13.59
C ALA A 34 -0.27 2.32 12.59
N VAL A 35 -1.38 2.93 13.04
CA VAL A 35 -2.25 3.74 12.18
C VAL A 35 -1.49 4.87 11.47
N GLU A 36 -0.64 5.59 12.18
CA GLU A 36 0.17 6.68 11.60
C GLU A 36 1.22 6.17 10.60
N GLU A 37 1.81 5.01 10.88
CA GLU A 37 2.78 4.36 9.98
C GLU A 37 2.10 3.87 8.71
N ALA A 38 0.91 3.28 8.82
CA ALA A 38 0.10 2.85 7.68
C ALA A 38 -0.32 4.04 6.81
N ARG A 39 -0.69 5.17 7.42
CA ARG A 39 -1.00 6.41 6.70
C ARG A 39 0.22 6.94 5.95
N ARG A 40 1.39 7.00 6.60
CA ARG A 40 2.64 7.43 5.94
C ARG A 40 3.01 6.49 4.80
N PHE A 41 2.90 5.18 5.01
CA PHE A 41 3.17 4.16 4.00
C PHE A 41 2.25 4.31 2.79
N ALA A 42 0.95 4.51 3.00
CA ALA A 42 -0.01 4.73 1.91
C ALA A 42 0.33 5.98 1.09
N ASN A 43 0.66 7.10 1.74
CA ASN A 43 1.04 8.34 1.05
C ASN A 43 2.31 8.16 0.21
N GLN A 44 3.33 7.48 0.74
CA GLN A 44 4.57 7.19 0.02
C GLN A 44 4.32 6.26 -1.18
N LEU A 45 3.44 5.26 -1.01
CA LEU A 45 3.09 4.35 -2.08
C LEU A 45 2.37 5.08 -3.22
N THR A 46 1.42 5.95 -2.90
CA THR A 46 0.71 6.79 -3.89
C THR A 46 1.69 7.69 -4.65
N ALA A 47 2.59 8.37 -3.94
CA ALA A 47 3.60 9.21 -4.60
C ALA A 47 4.49 8.40 -5.55
N ALA A 48 4.97 7.24 -5.12
CA ALA A 48 5.79 6.36 -5.97
C ALA A 48 5.02 5.84 -7.19
N VAL A 49 3.73 5.53 -7.06
CA VAL A 49 2.89 5.13 -8.19
C VAL A 49 2.73 6.28 -9.17
N ASN A 50 2.43 7.49 -8.70
CA ASN A 50 2.28 8.67 -9.55
C ASN A 50 3.57 9.00 -10.31
N ASP A 51 4.72 8.92 -9.64
CA ASP A 51 6.05 9.10 -10.25
C ASP A 51 6.30 8.07 -11.37
N ILE A 52 5.91 6.81 -11.16
CA ILE A 52 6.06 5.73 -12.16
C ILE A 52 5.09 5.91 -13.32
N GLU A 53 3.86 6.36 -13.07
CA GLU A 53 2.84 6.57 -14.09
C GLU A 53 3.04 7.87 -14.89
N GLY A 54 4.00 8.72 -14.47
CA GLY A 54 4.30 9.99 -15.11
C GLY A 54 3.25 11.08 -14.82
N GLU A 55 2.43 10.88 -13.80
CA GLU A 55 1.49 11.88 -13.31
C GLU A 55 2.25 12.81 -12.35
N ALA A 56 2.84 13.86 -12.92
CA ALA A 56 3.42 14.95 -12.13
C ALA A 56 2.33 15.59 -11.24
N PRO A 57 2.67 16.06 -10.02
CA PRO A 57 1.72 16.51 -9.00
C PRO A 57 0.81 17.66 -9.44
#